data_AF-A0A251XH72-F1
#
_entry.id   AF-A0A251XH72-F1
#
_cell.length_a   1.000
_cell.length_b   1.000
_cell.length_c   1.000
_cell.angle_alpha   90.00
_cell.angle_beta   90.00
_cell.angle_gamma   90.00
#
_symmetry.space_group_name_H-M   'P 1'
#
loop_
_entity.id
_entity.type
_entity.pdbx_description
1 polymer ?
#
loop_
_entity_poly.entity_id
_entity_poly.type
_entity_poly.pdbx_seq_one_letter_code
_entity_poly.pdbx_strand_id
1 'polypeptide(L)'
;MVYDRLAAGRPLMVTRPVRPEAQIDTDGYLSDCEWLTAEDARDIVTRLDALQHDAAADRRLAAWVRHYFGDTSPGAATARFHGAIDHLMGEWERHAALHARDGGDGPPSDDQVDDEDEDA
;
A
#
# COMPACT_ATOMS: atom_id res chain seq x y z
N MET A 1 -6.09 -8.01 8.85
CA MET A 1 -6.13 -8.63 7.51
C MET A 1 -4.80 -9.34 7.23
N VAL A 2 -4.70 -10.24 6.23
CA VAL A 2 -3.47 -11.00 5.94
C VAL A 2 -2.27 -10.11 5.62
N TYR A 3 -2.51 -9.03 4.87
CA TYR A 3 -1.48 -8.05 4.49
C TYR A 3 -0.91 -7.28 5.68
N ASP A 4 -1.71 -6.99 6.71
CA ASP A 4 -1.19 -6.34 7.93
C ASP A 4 -0.19 -7.24 8.67
N ARG A 5 -0.36 -8.57 8.55
CA ARG A 5 0.56 -9.54 9.17
C ARG A 5 1.88 -9.64 8.41
N LEU A 6 1.87 -9.36 7.11
CA LEU A 6 3.11 -9.26 6.33
C LEU A 6 4.00 -8.14 6.88
N ALA A 7 3.44 -6.99 7.25
CA ALA A 7 4.22 -5.89 7.83
C ALA A 7 4.99 -6.28 9.10
N ALA A 8 4.50 -7.28 9.86
CA ALA A 8 5.18 -7.79 11.05
C ALA A 8 6.31 -8.79 10.72
N GLY A 9 6.41 -9.29 9.48
CA GLY A 9 7.46 -10.22 9.04
C GLY A 9 7.47 -11.57 9.78
N ARG A 10 6.35 -11.96 10.40
CA ARG A 10 6.25 -13.20 11.18
C ARG A 10 5.72 -14.34 10.32
N PRO A 11 6.15 -15.59 10.59
CA PRO A 11 5.59 -16.77 9.96
C PRO A 11 4.07 -16.79 10.02
N LEU A 12 3.45 -17.12 8.87
CA LEU A 12 2.02 -17.07 8.66
C LEU A 12 1.60 -18.28 7.83
N MET A 13 0.47 -18.89 8.23
CA MET A 13 -0.15 -19.99 7.52
C MET A 13 -1.61 -19.64 7.21
N VAL A 14 -2.08 -19.99 6.03
CA VAL A 14 -3.43 -19.69 5.54
C VAL A 14 -4.19 -20.99 5.30
N THR A 15 -5.39 -21.13 5.84
CA THR A 15 -6.22 -22.32 5.60
C THR A 15 -6.69 -22.38 4.16
N ARG A 16 -6.45 -23.49 3.47
CA ARG A 16 -6.97 -23.74 2.13
C ARG A 16 -8.43 -24.18 2.21
N PRO A 17 -9.38 -23.48 1.58
CA PRO A 17 -10.77 -23.91 1.53
C PRO A 17 -10.92 -25.27 0.85
N VAL A 18 -11.79 -26.13 1.40
CA VAL A 18 -12.15 -27.44 0.79
C VAL A 18 -13.32 -27.35 -0.18
N ARG A 19 -14.07 -26.24 -0.14
CA ARG A 19 -15.26 -26.03 -0.96
C ARG A 19 -14.83 -25.68 -2.39
N PRO A 20 -15.30 -26.41 -3.42
CA PRO A 20 -14.94 -26.12 -4.81
C PRO A 20 -15.37 -24.74 -5.28
N GLU A 21 -16.44 -24.19 -4.71
CA GLU A 21 -16.97 -22.86 -5.06
C GLU A 21 -16.17 -21.71 -4.43
N ALA A 22 -15.23 -22.01 -3.54
CA ALA A 22 -14.41 -20.99 -2.90
C ALA A 22 -13.45 -20.37 -3.91
N GLN A 23 -13.58 -19.06 -4.11
CA GLN A 23 -12.63 -18.31 -4.92
C GLN A 23 -11.36 -18.08 -4.11
N ILE A 24 -10.24 -18.51 -4.66
CA ILE A 24 -8.91 -18.25 -4.12
C ILE A 24 -8.25 -17.27 -5.08
N ASP A 25 -7.87 -16.12 -4.56
CA ASP A 25 -7.01 -15.20 -5.29
C ASP A 25 -5.63 -15.85 -5.44
N THR A 26 -5.25 -16.12 -6.68
CA THR A 26 -3.96 -16.72 -7.04
C THR A 26 -2.93 -15.66 -7.43
N ASP A 27 -3.22 -14.38 -7.20
CA ASP A 27 -2.28 -13.30 -7.40
C ASP A 27 -1.65 -12.86 -6.06
N GLY A 28 -0.49 -12.21 -6.15
CA GLY A 28 0.22 -11.68 -4.99
C GLY A 28 0.69 -12.74 -3.99
N TYR A 29 0.78 -12.37 -2.72
CA TYR A 29 1.32 -13.25 -1.67
C TYR A 29 0.52 -14.55 -1.49
N LEU A 30 -0.80 -14.54 -1.70
CA LEU A 30 -1.63 -15.74 -1.48
C LEU A 30 -1.25 -16.90 -2.41
N SER A 31 -0.71 -16.59 -3.60
CA SER A 31 -0.20 -17.59 -4.54
C SER A 31 0.98 -18.41 -3.98
N ASP A 32 1.75 -17.82 -3.07
CA ASP A 32 3.05 -18.31 -2.57
C ASP A 32 3.05 -18.50 -1.04
N CYS A 33 1.87 -18.41 -0.43
CA CYS A 33 1.70 -18.55 1.01
C CYS A 33 1.67 -20.02 1.45
N GLU A 34 1.97 -20.24 2.72
CA GLU A 34 1.88 -21.56 3.33
C GLU A 34 0.43 -21.97 3.56
N TRP A 35 -0.01 -22.96 2.79
CA TRP A 35 -1.37 -23.48 2.85
C TRP A 35 -1.51 -24.58 3.91
N LEU A 36 -2.44 -24.39 4.85
CA LEU A 36 -2.92 -25.45 5.72
C LEU A 36 -4.08 -26.18 5.05
N THR A 37 -3.88 -27.44 4.68
CA THR A 37 -4.93 -28.30 4.15
C THR A 37 -5.81 -28.84 5.29
N ALA A 38 -7.01 -29.32 4.96
CA ALA A 38 -7.91 -29.93 5.96
C ALA A 38 -7.32 -31.20 6.59
N GLU A 39 -6.52 -31.96 5.83
CA GLU A 39 -5.85 -33.18 6.27
C GLU A 39 -4.74 -32.86 7.29
N ASP A 40 -4.00 -31.78 7.03
CA ASP A 40 -2.89 -31.30 7.86
C ASP A 40 -3.34 -30.53 9.11
N ALA A 41 -4.61 -30.11 9.17
CA ALA A 41 -5.13 -29.25 10.23
C ALA A 41 -5.00 -29.88 11.64
N ARG A 42 -5.03 -31.21 11.73
CA ARG A 42 -4.82 -31.93 13.01
C ARG A 42 -3.40 -31.77 13.56
N ASP A 43 -2.43 -31.53 12.68
CA ASP A 43 -0.99 -31.45 12.98
C ASP A 43 -0.51 -29.98 12.95
N ILE A 44 -1.42 -29.01 13.05
CA ILE A 44 -1.14 -27.57 12.88
C ILE A 44 0.00 -27.06 13.74
N VAL A 45 0.13 -27.53 14.99
CA VAL A 45 1.19 -27.07 15.90
C VAL A 45 2.56 -27.46 15.36
N THR A 46 2.72 -28.72 14.95
CA THR A 46 3.95 -29.24 14.34
C THR A 46 4.26 -28.53 13.02
N ARG A 47 3.23 -28.31 12.19
CA ARG A 47 3.38 -27.59 10.92
C ARG A 47 3.83 -26.14 11.12
N LEU A 48 3.27 -25.45 12.11
CA LEU A 48 3.63 -24.08 12.43
C LEU A 48 5.04 -23.98 13.01
N ASP A 49 5.43 -24.93 13.87
CA ASP A 49 6.79 -24.99 14.42
C ASP A 49 7.84 -25.24 13.33
N ALA A 50 7.58 -26.17 12.41
CA ALA A 50 8.45 -26.38 11.25
C ALA A 50 8.57 -25.13 10.39
N LEU A 51 7.45 -24.42 10.17
CA LEU A 51 7.43 -23.18 9.40
C LEU A 51 8.22 -22.05 10.07
N GLN A 52 8.19 -21.95 11.40
CA GLN A 52 8.98 -20.94 12.12
C GLN A 52 10.50 -21.11 11.95
N HIS A 53 10.95 -22.29 11.55
CA HIS A 53 12.36 -22.61 11.34
C HIS A 53 12.71 -22.82 9.85
N ASP A 54 11.78 -22.53 8.93
CA ASP A 54 12.00 -22.68 7.49
C ASP A 54 12.58 -21.40 6.88
N ALA A 55 13.90 -21.40 6.69
CA ALA A 55 14.62 -20.30 6.06
C ALA A 55 14.18 -20.00 4.61
N ALA A 56 13.61 -20.96 3.89
CA ALA A 56 13.06 -20.73 2.55
C ALA A 56 11.74 -19.96 2.62
N ALA A 57 10.85 -20.33 3.54
CA ALA A 57 9.61 -19.62 3.78
C ALA A 57 9.87 -18.18 4.26
N ASP A 58 10.84 -17.99 5.16
CA ASP A 58 11.24 -16.66 5.63
C ASP A 58 11.73 -15.77 4.47
N ARG A 59 12.54 -16.32 3.55
CA ARG A 59 13.01 -15.58 2.37
C ARG A 59 11.86 -15.19 1.44
N ARG A 60 10.90 -16.09 1.21
CA ARG A 60 9.71 -15.79 0.40
C ARG A 60 8.88 -14.69 1.04
N LEU A 61 8.58 -14.84 2.34
CA LEU A 61 7.86 -13.83 3.11
C LEU A 61 8.56 -12.47 3.03
N ALA A 62 9.87 -12.41 3.28
CA ALA A 62 10.64 -11.18 3.22
C ALA A 62 10.59 -10.50 1.83
N ALA A 63 10.59 -11.28 0.74
CA ALA A 63 10.47 -10.74 -0.61
C ALA A 63 9.12 -10.04 -0.82
N TRP A 64 8.02 -10.66 -0.37
CA TRP A 64 6.68 -10.07 -0.45
C TRP A 64 6.51 -8.86 0.47
N VAL A 65 7.05 -8.92 1.70
CA VAL A 65 7.07 -7.78 2.62
C VAL A 65 7.77 -6.59 1.98
N ARG A 66 8.94 -6.83 1.36
CA ARG A 66 9.68 -5.78 0.67
C ARG A 66 8.95 -5.24 -0.57
N HIS A 67 8.27 -6.10 -1.32
CA HIS A 67 7.49 -5.69 -2.48
C HIS A 67 6.34 -4.73 -2.10
N TYR A 68 5.56 -5.09 -1.08
CA TYR A 68 4.39 -4.28 -0.68
C TYR A 68 4.73 -3.10 0.22
N PHE A 69 5.68 -3.25 1.14
CA PHE A 69 5.94 -2.28 2.20
C PHE A 69 7.30 -1.59 2.10
N GLY A 70 8.22 -2.12 1.29
CA GLY A 70 9.59 -1.61 1.21
C GLY A 70 10.39 -1.93 2.48
N ASP A 71 10.97 -0.90 3.09
CA ASP A 71 11.66 -1.01 4.38
C ASP A 71 10.65 -0.92 5.53
N THR A 72 10.51 -2.03 6.27
CA THR A 72 9.61 -2.14 7.43
C THR A 72 10.31 -1.92 8.76
N SER A 73 11.57 -1.49 8.76
CA SER A 73 12.26 -1.12 9.99
C SER A 73 11.52 0.03 10.72
N PRO A 74 11.57 0.06 12.07
CA PRO A 74 10.84 1.07 12.83
C PRO A 74 11.17 2.49 12.36
N GLY A 75 10.14 3.26 11.98
CA GLY A 75 10.28 4.64 11.52
C GLY A 75 10.63 4.83 10.04
N ALA A 76 11.00 3.77 9.30
CA ALA A 76 11.35 3.90 7.89
C ALA A 76 10.19 4.43 7.03
N ALA A 77 8.97 3.96 7.26
CA ALA A 77 7.78 4.44 6.56
C ALA A 77 7.52 5.94 6.82
N THR A 78 7.66 6.39 8.07
CA THR A 78 7.51 7.79 8.47
C THR A 78 8.60 8.67 7.85
N ALA A 79 9.86 8.21 7.88
CA ALA A 79 10.97 8.93 7.26
C ALA A 79 10.77 9.08 5.75
N ARG A 80 10.32 8.02 5.07
CA ARG A 80 9.99 8.06 3.63
C ARG A 80 8.85 9.03 3.35
N PHE A 81 7.83 9.06 4.20
CA PHE A 81 6.72 9.99 4.07
C PHE A 81 7.17 11.44 4.23
N HIS A 82 7.95 11.75 5.27
CA HIS A 82 8.50 13.10 5.45
C HIS A 82 9.35 13.53 4.25
N GLY A 83 10.25 12.67 3.76
CA GLY A 83 11.06 12.98 2.58
C GLY A 83 10.24 13.23 1.31
N ALA A 84 9.12 12.52 1.13
CA ALA A 84 8.22 12.76 0.01
C ALA A 84 7.49 14.11 0.13
N ILE A 85 7.08 14.51 1.34
CA ILE A 85 6.49 15.82 1.60
C ILE A 85 7.52 16.93 1.35
N ASP A 86 8.74 16.78 1.86
CA ASP A 86 9.82 17.75 1.65
C ASP A 86 10.11 17.93 0.15
N HIS A 87 10.16 16.83 -0.61
CA HIS A 87 10.31 16.89 -2.06
C HIS A 87 9.15 17.64 -2.74
N LEU A 88 7.90 17.33 -2.34
CA LEU A 88 6.72 18.01 -2.89
C LEU A 88 6.75 19.51 -2.62
N MET A 89 7.12 19.92 -1.40
CA MET A 89 7.24 21.33 -1.03
C MET A 89 8.34 22.03 -1.83
N GLY A 90 9.50 21.39 -2.04
CA GLY A 90 10.56 21.93 -2.89
C GLY A 90 10.15 22.10 -4.35
N GLU A 91 9.40 21.15 -4.91
CA GLU A 91 8.82 21.29 -6.25
C GLU A 91 7.81 22.44 -6.32
N TRP A 92 6.98 22.59 -5.29
CA TRP A 92 6.04 23.71 -5.21
C TRP A 92 6.76 25.07 -5.20
N GLU A 93 7.80 25.24 -4.37
CA GLU A 93 8.61 26.45 -4.33
C GLU A 93 9.26 26.75 -5.69
N ARG A 94 9.79 25.71 -6.36
CA ARG A 94 10.38 25.82 -7.70
C ARG A 94 9.36 26.33 -8.72
N HIS A 95 8.15 25.79 -8.72
CA HIS A 95 7.08 26.21 -9.62
C HIS A 95 6.56 27.61 -9.29
N ALA A 96 6.40 27.94 -8.01
CA ALA A 96 6.01 29.29 -7.57
C ALA A 96 7.01 30.34 -8.06
N ALA A 97 8.31 30.06 -7.98
CA ALA A 97 9.35 30.97 -8.49
C ALA A 97 9.31 31.13 -10.02
N LEU A 98 9.01 30.07 -10.77
CA LEU A 98 8.87 30.12 -12.23
C LEU A 98 7.70 30.99 -12.67
N HIS A 99 6.55 30.85 -12.00
CA HIS A 99 5.32 31.58 -12.33
C HIS A 99 5.20 32.94 -11.63
N ALA A 100 6.21 33.35 -10.83
CA ALA A 100 6.22 34.63 -10.13
C ALA A 100 6.11 35.85 -11.07
N ARG A 101 6.43 35.69 -12.35
CA ARG A 101 6.37 36.76 -13.37
C ARG A 101 5.23 36.58 -14.37
N ASP A 102 4.52 35.46 -14.31
CA ASP A 102 3.33 35.21 -15.13
C ASP A 102 2.09 35.92 -14.56
N GLY A 103 2.19 36.42 -13.32
CA GLY A 103 1.24 37.36 -12.71
C GLY A 103 1.32 38.76 -13.31
N GLY A 104 0.94 38.89 -14.58
CA GLY A 104 0.69 40.15 -15.25
C GLY A 104 -0.78 40.57 -15.13
N ASP A 105 -1.04 41.45 -14.18
CA ASP A 105 -2.08 42.51 -14.11
C ASP A 105 -3.58 42.19 -14.19
N GLY A 106 -4.26 42.44 -13.06
CA GLY A 106 -5.70 42.71 -12.99
C GLY A 106 -6.35 42.22 -11.68
N PRO A 107 -7.00 43.07 -10.86
CA PRO A 107 -7.90 42.56 -9.82
C PRO A 107 -9.01 41.71 -10.50
N PRO A 108 -9.60 40.73 -9.79
CA PRO A 108 -10.75 40.02 -10.32
C PRO A 108 -11.82 41.05 -10.69
N SER A 109 -12.18 41.17 -11.97
CA SER A 109 -13.31 41.97 -12.40
C SER A 109 -14.57 41.32 -11.84
N ASP A 110 -15.28 42.04 -10.99
CA ASP A 110 -16.57 41.66 -10.40
C ASP A 110 -17.74 41.70 -11.42
N ASP A 111 -17.43 41.95 -12.70
CA ASP A 111 -18.41 42.23 -13.75
C ASP A 111 -18.54 41.07 -14.75
N GLN A 112 -19.13 39.96 -14.32
CA GLN A 112 -19.79 39.04 -15.26
C GLN A 112 -20.81 38.14 -14.54
N VAL A 113 -21.76 38.80 -13.86
CA VAL A 113 -23.13 38.28 -13.82
C VAL A 113 -23.89 39.16 -14.79
N ASP A 114 -23.98 38.74 -16.06
CA ASP A 114 -24.96 39.31 -16.98
C ASP A 114 -26.32 38.80 -16.48
N ASP A 115 -26.97 39.62 -15.65
CA ASP A 115 -28.41 39.59 -15.45
C ASP A 115 -29.06 39.99 -16.79
N GLU A 116 -29.19 39.04 -17.72
CA GLU A 116 -30.20 39.14 -18.78
C GLU A 116 -31.53 38.61 -18.20
N ASP A 117 -32.13 39.40 -17.31
CA ASP A 117 -33.58 39.37 -17.09
C ASP A 117 -34.22 40.64 -17.70
N GLU A 118 -35.33 40.42 -18.41
CA GLU A 118 -36.35 41.38 -18.88
C GLU A 118 -36.11 42.18 -20.19
N ASP A 119 -36.71 41.72 -21.30
CA ASP A 119 -38.01 42.25 -21.77
C ASP A 119 -38.49 41.69 -23.14
N ALA A 120 -39.76 41.25 -23.14
CA ALA A 120 -40.76 41.10 -24.24
C ALA A 120 -41.24 39.68 -24.61
#